data_AF-A0A933UVE1-F1
#
_entry.id   AF-A0A933UVE1-F1
#
_cell.length_a   1.000
_cell.length_b   1.000
_cell.length_c   1.000
_cell.angle_alpha   90.00
_cell.angle_beta   90.00
_cell.angle_gamma   90.00
#
_symmetry.space_group_name_H-M   'P 1'
#
loop_
_entity.id
_entity.type
_entity.pdbx_description
1 polymer ?
#
loop_
_entity_poly.entity_id
_entity_poly.type
_entity_poly.pdbx_seq_one_letter_code
_entity_poly.pdbx_strand_id
1 'polypeptide(L)' 'MDQETTKIGEKTKISITLPTNAYFMSGIRDFTLNMIKNTTNFDEKWAFRFQSVVDELCNNAIEYGSAP' A
#
# COMPACT_ATOMS: atom_id res chain seq x y z
N MET A 1 19.41 -22.90 -31.95
CA MET A 1 19.40 -23.06 -30.47
C MET A 1 19.24 -21.66 -29.93
N ASP A 2 18.00 -21.21 -29.95
CA ASP A 2 17.64 -19.83 -29.64
C ASP A 2 17.66 -19.67 -28.13
N GLN A 3 18.56 -18.83 -27.63
CA GLN A 3 18.61 -18.49 -26.22
C GLN A 3 17.47 -17.53 -25.92
N GLU A 4 16.43 -18.05 -25.28
CA GLU A 4 15.32 -17.30 -24.74
C GLU A 4 15.82 -16.50 -23.52
N THR A 5 16.03 -15.21 -23.70
CA THR A 5 16.54 -14.32 -22.64
C THR A 5 15.42 -14.01 -21.65
N THR A 6 15.35 -14.78 -20.55
CA THR A 6 14.45 -14.51 -19.43
C THR A 6 14.72 -13.12 -18.85
N LYS A 7 13.80 -12.17 -19.02
CA LYS A 7 13.86 -10.83 -18.39
C LYS A 7 13.79 -10.99 -16.86
N ILE A 8 14.92 -10.84 -16.19
CA ILE A 8 15.01 -10.85 -14.72
C ILE A 8 14.44 -9.52 -14.18
N GLY A 9 13.27 -9.60 -13.56
CA GLY A 9 12.86 -8.74 -12.45
C GLY A 9 12.69 -7.24 -12.74
N GLU A 10 11.75 -6.86 -13.61
CA GLU A 10 11.21 -5.50 -13.54
C GLU A 10 10.54 -5.32 -12.17
N LYS A 11 11.17 -4.50 -11.31
CA LYS A 11 10.63 -4.13 -10.00
C LYS A 11 9.25 -3.52 -10.24
N THR A 12 8.18 -4.18 -9.79
CA THR A 12 6.83 -3.62 -9.84
C THR A 12 6.82 -2.31 -9.07
N LYS A 13 6.84 -1.18 -9.78
CA LYS A 13 6.78 0.15 -9.17
C LYS A 13 5.32 0.48 -8.92
N ILE A 14 4.91 0.42 -7.65
CA ILE A 14 3.61 0.91 -7.20
C ILE A 14 3.81 2.34 -6.72
N SER A 15 3.05 3.28 -7.26
CA SER A 15 3.08 4.69 -6.84
C SER A 15 1.67 5.14 -6.50
N ILE A 16 1.49 5.70 -5.30
CA ILE A 16 0.22 6.19 -4.79
C ILE A 16 0.40 7.68 -4.50
N THR A 17 -0.44 8.53 -5.09
CA THR A 17 -0.46 9.97 -4.84
C THR A 17 -1.67 10.31 -3.99
N LEU A 18 -1.44 10.90 -2.82
CA LEU A 18 -2.47 11.23 -1.85
C LEU A 18 -2.41 12.73 -1.52
N PRO A 19 -3.55 13.41 -1.38
CA PRO A 19 -3.57 14.78 -0.86
C PRO A 19 -3.05 14.80 0.58
N THR A 20 -2.25 15.82 0.93
CA THR A 20 -1.61 15.97 2.25
C THR A 20 -2.59 16.12 3.41
N ASN A 21 -3.89 16.31 3.13
CA ASN A 21 -4.89 16.51 4.15
C ASN A 21 -5.24 15.20 4.88
N ALA A 22 -5.10 15.19 6.20
CA ALA A 22 -5.32 14.05 7.10
C ALA A 22 -6.68 13.34 6.94
N TYR A 23 -7.69 14.02 6.38
CA TYR A 23 -8.98 13.41 6.05
C TYR A 23 -8.88 12.21 5.08
N PHE A 24 -7.79 12.07 4.33
CA PHE A 24 -7.60 10.91 3.44
C PHE A 24 -7.17 9.63 4.18
N MET A 25 -6.63 9.72 5.40
CA MET A 25 -6.18 8.55 6.14
C MET A 25 -7.33 7.61 6.52
N SER A 26 -8.49 8.14 6.88
CA SER A 26 -9.67 7.30 7.16
C SER A 26 -10.11 6.54 5.91
N GLY A 27 -10.17 7.21 4.76
CA GLY A 27 -10.53 6.58 3.49
C GLY A 27 -9.54 5.49 3.05
N ILE A 28 -8.24 5.69 3.25
CA ILE A 28 -7.22 4.67 2.94
C ILE A 28 -7.33 3.48 3.90
N ARG A 29 -7.57 3.73 5.19
CA ARG A 29 -7.73 2.68 6.20
C ARG A 29 -8.97 1.83 5.92
N ASP A 30 -10.09 2.46 5.54
CA ASP A 30 -11.34 1.78 5.16
C ASP A 30 -11.18 0.99 3.86
N PHE A 31 -10.52 1.58 2.85
CA PHE A 31 -10.18 0.89 1.61
C PHE A 31 -9.33 -0.35 1.88
N THR A 32 -8.29 -0.22 2.68
CA THR A 32 -7.36 -1.32 3.01
C THR A 32 -8.09 -2.44 3.74
N LEU A 33 -8.94 -2.11 4.72
CA LEU A 33 -9.75 -3.09 5.45
C LEU A 33 -10.68 -3.85 4.50
N ASN A 34 -11.38 -3.12 3.62
CA ASN A 34 -12.29 -3.71 2.64
C ASN A 34 -11.54 -4.55 1.59
N MET A 35 -10.36 -4.13 1.16
CA MET A 35 -9.53 -4.90 0.24
C MET A 35 -9.14 -6.25 0.86
N ILE A 36 -8.68 -6.26 2.12
CA ILE A 36 -8.28 -7.50 2.79
C ILE A 36 -9.49 -8.40 3.01
N LYS A 37 -10.61 -7.85 3.50
CA LYS A 37 -11.83 -8.63 3.75
C LYS A 37 -12.45 -9.23 2.49
N ASN A 38 -12.41 -8.53 1.36
CA ASN A 38 -13.15 -8.92 0.16
C ASN A 38 -12.28 -9.50 -0.97
N THR A 39 -10.98 -9.23 -0.97
CA THR A 39 -10.07 -9.63 -2.07
C THR A 39 -9.05 -10.68 -1.64
N THR A 40 -8.89 -10.90 -0.33
CA THR A 40 -7.94 -11.86 0.22
C THR A 40 -8.66 -12.89 1.08
N ASN A 41 -8.09 -14.10 1.19
CA ASN A 41 -8.53 -15.12 2.15
C ASN A 41 -7.72 -15.05 3.45
N PHE A 42 -7.23 -13.87 3.83
CA PHE A 42 -6.44 -13.71 5.03
C PHE A 42 -7.33 -13.65 6.28
N ASP A 43 -6.86 -14.31 7.35
CA ASP A 43 -7.49 -14.21 8.67
C ASP A 43 -7.60 -12.74 9.12
N GLU A 44 -8.64 -12.43 9.88
CA GLU A 44 -8.94 -11.07 10.36
C GLU A 44 -7.76 -10.41 11.11
N LYS A 45 -6.94 -11.20 11.82
CA LYS A 45 -5.70 -10.74 12.47
C LYS A 45 -4.73 -10.04 11.51
N TRP A 46 -4.71 -10.43 10.24
CA TRP A 46 -3.88 -9.81 9.22
C TRP A 46 -4.43 -8.47 8.76
N ALA A 47 -5.74 -8.28 8.78
CA ALA A 47 -6.37 -7.01 8.44
C ALA A 47 -5.89 -5.89 9.37
N PHE A 48 -5.84 -6.16 10.68
CA PHE A 48 -5.31 -5.21 11.67
C PHE A 48 -3.82 -4.95 11.50
N ARG A 49 -3.02 -5.99 11.26
CA ARG A 49 -1.57 -5.83 11.02
C ARG A 49 -1.30 -4.97 9.79
N PHE A 50 -2.06 -5.18 8.71
CA PHE A 50 -1.88 -4.44 7.48
C PHE A 50 -2.35 -2.98 7.64
N GLN A 51 -3.43 -2.74 8.39
CA GLN A 51 -3.83 -1.39 8.76
C GLN A 51 -2.69 -0.65 9.48
N SER A 52 -2.03 -1.28 10.47
CA SER A 52 -0.90 -0.64 11.15
C SER A 52 0.26 -0.28 10.22
N VAL A 53 0.56 -1.12 9.23
CA VAL A 53 1.60 -0.83 8.22
C VAL A 53 1.19 0.35 7.35
N VAL A 54 -0.06 0.37 6.90
CA VAL A 54 -0.60 1.47 6.06
C VAL A 54 -0.65 2.78 6.82
N ASP A 55 -1.03 2.75 8.09
CA ASP A 55 -1.05 3.92 8.97
C ASP A 55 0.35 4.51 9.11
N GLU A 56 1.33 3.67 9.39
CA GLU A 56 2.73 4.09 9.53
C GLU A 56 3.30 4.63 8.21
N LEU A 57 2.97 4.03 7.07
CA LEU A 57 3.35 4.56 5.75
C LEU A 57 2.73 5.93 5.48
N CYS A 58 1.46 6.12 5.82
CA CYS A 58 0.77 7.39 5.66
C CYS A 58 1.35 8.46 6.59
N ASN A 59 1.60 8.13 7.85
CA ASN A 59 2.24 9.03 8.82
C ASN A 59 3.62 9.47 8.32
N ASN A 60 4.45 8.52 7.90
CA ASN A 60 5.77 8.82 7.35
C ASN A 60 5.69 9.68 6.08
N ALA A 61 4.71 9.44 5.20
CA ALA A 61 4.50 10.26 4.01
C ALA A 61 4.05 11.69 4.36
N ILE A 62 3.21 11.87 5.38
CA ILE A 62 2.80 13.18 5.86
C ILE A 62 3.98 13.92 6.49
N GLU A 63 4.74 13.23 7.35
CA GLU A 63 5.82 13.84 8.15
C GLU A 63 7.10 14.11 7.35
N TYR A 64 7.46 13.21 6.43
CA TYR A 64 8.73 13.27 5.70
C TYR A 64 8.59 13.35 4.18
N GLY A 65 7.44 12.93 3.63
CA GLY A 65 7.19 12.85 2.18
C GLY A 65 6.43 14.04 1.60
N SER A 66 5.89 14.92 2.45
CA SER A 66 5.23 16.14 2.01
C SER A 66 6.30 17.18 1.67
N ALA A 67 6.56 17.38 0.37
CA ALA A 67 7.27 18.57 -0.07
C ALA A 67 6.45 19.81 0.33
N PRO A 68 7.09 20.90 0.79
CA PRO A 68 6.38 22.14 1.13
C PRO A 68 5.58 22.71 -0.04
#